data_AF-X1JVP7-F1
#
_entry.id   AF-X1JVP7-F1
#
_cell.length_a   1.000
_cell.length_b   1.000
_cell.length_c   1.000
_cell.angle_alpha   90.00
_cell.angle_beta   90.00
_cell.angle_gamma   90.00
#
_symmetry.space_group_name_H-M   'P 1'
#
loop_
_entity.id
_entity.type
_entity.pdbx_description
1 polymer ?
#
loop_
_entity_poly.entity_id
_entity_poly.type
_entity_poly.pdbx_seq_one_letter_code
_entity_poly.pdbx_strand_id
1 'polypeptide(L)'
;MGMCVVGIGILGLSILYFAFHNNPEFLFIIPGYGFGASSVAIFARVGGGIYTKAADTGADIVGKVEQGIPEDDPRNAAVIADFVGDNVGDVAGMGADLFESYVDSIIATMTLGMIATFSISLDKSLVPNMATAWFLPMMVAAGGIIASIIGIFLVRVGGKAEMGALLNALRRGTFSASIFTAGFSFLAVYFLRADLGIFWAILAGLVAGVLIGESTNYFTSYAYSPTRQISAASQTGAGTTITRGFANGLMSTLPPIILVAIAIMVSHHFRRYLWGGYCWNRDVVHLRHNLSH
;
A
#
# COMPACT_ATOMS: atom_id res chain seq x y z
N MET A 1 -0.56 15.24 -6.58
CA MET A 1 0.06 14.58 -5.40
C MET A 1 0.71 13.24 -5.77
N GLY A 2 -0.05 12.20 -6.16
CA GLY A 2 0.47 10.84 -6.36
C GLY A 2 1.74 10.74 -7.22
N MET A 3 1.77 11.38 -8.39
CA MET A 3 2.95 11.42 -9.27
C MET A 3 4.19 12.05 -8.61
N CYS A 4 4.00 13.07 -7.77
CA CYS A 4 5.11 13.71 -7.06
C CYS A 4 5.66 12.77 -5.97
N VAL A 5 4.77 12.09 -5.23
CA VAL A 5 5.14 11.14 -4.16
C VAL A 5 5.99 10.01 -4.73
N VAL A 6 5.49 9.30 -5.75
CA VAL A 6 6.23 8.19 -6.36
C VAL A 6 7.48 8.67 -7.10
N GLY A 7 7.42 9.83 -7.76
CA GLY A 7 8.54 10.41 -8.49
C GLY A 7 9.70 10.80 -7.58
N ILE A 8 9.43 11.50 -6.47
CA ILE A 8 10.45 11.83 -5.46
C ILE A 8 10.98 10.56 -4.79
N GLY A 9 10.12 9.57 -4.53
CA GLY A 9 10.53 8.27 -3.98
C GLY A 9 11.57 7.55 -4.85
N ILE A 10 11.27 7.37 -6.14
CA ILE A 10 12.21 6.75 -7.10
C ILE A 10 13.47 7.61 -7.27
N LEU A 11 13.32 8.95 -7.33
CA LEU A 11 14.45 9.85 -7.48
C LEU A 11 15.42 9.73 -6.30
N GLY A 12 14.92 9.70 -5.07
CA GLY A 12 15.75 9.52 -3.87
C GLY A 12 16.48 8.17 -3.88
N LEU A 13 15.78 7.08 -4.22
CA LEU A 13 16.39 5.76 -4.35
C LEU A 13 17.47 5.71 -5.44
N SER A 14 17.23 6.40 -6.55
CA SER A 14 18.18 6.49 -7.66
C SER A 14 19.42 7.29 -7.29
N ILE A 15 19.27 8.41 -6.57
CA ILE A 15 20.41 9.20 -6.06
C ILE A 15 21.26 8.35 -5.11
N LEU A 16 20.63 7.63 -4.17
CA LEU A 16 21.35 6.77 -3.23
C LEU A 16 22.08 5.63 -3.94
N TYR A 17 21.45 5.04 -4.96
CA TYR A 17 22.10 4.05 -5.80
C TYR A 17 23.35 4.63 -6.47
N PHE A 18 23.23 5.71 -7.24
CA PHE A 18 24.38 6.28 -7.95
C PHE A 18 25.49 6.81 -7.03
N ALA A 19 25.14 7.24 -5.81
CA ALA A 19 26.12 7.70 -4.84
C ALA A 19 26.85 6.55 -4.12
N PHE A 20 26.17 5.45 -3.80
CA PHE A 20 26.68 4.44 -2.86
C PHE A 20 26.71 3.00 -3.39
N HIS A 21 26.29 2.70 -4.63
CA HIS A 21 26.22 1.32 -5.14
C HIS A 21 27.56 0.57 -5.13
N ASN A 22 28.69 1.29 -5.18
CA ASN A 22 30.03 0.70 -5.13
C ASN A 22 30.50 0.40 -3.69
N ASN A 23 29.78 0.89 -2.68
CA ASN A 23 30.14 0.68 -1.29
C ASN A 23 29.66 -0.72 -0.83
N PRO A 24 30.54 -1.59 -0.29
CA PRO A 24 30.14 -2.89 0.24
C PRO A 24 29.10 -2.81 1.37
N GLU A 25 29.04 -1.68 2.09
CA GLU A 25 28.07 -1.44 3.18
C GLU A 25 26.73 -0.89 2.68
N PHE A 26 26.52 -0.73 1.36
CA PHE A 26 25.31 -0.13 0.82
C PHE A 26 24.01 -0.82 1.28
N LEU A 27 24.05 -2.14 1.51
CA LEU A 27 22.92 -2.91 2.07
C LEU A 27 22.53 -2.48 3.48
N PHE A 28 23.44 -1.89 4.25
CA PHE A 28 23.16 -1.32 5.57
C PHE A 28 22.82 0.16 5.50
N ILE A 29 23.22 0.86 4.44
CA ILE A 29 22.94 2.28 4.23
C ILE A 29 21.51 2.49 3.71
N ILE A 30 21.09 1.71 2.70
CA ILE A 30 19.80 1.95 2.03
C ILE A 30 18.58 1.86 2.96
N PRO A 31 18.49 0.93 3.95
CA PRO A 31 17.36 0.89 4.87
C PRO A 31 17.26 2.14 5.75
N GLY A 32 18.35 2.90 5.93
CA GLY A 32 18.36 4.17 6.63
C GLY A 32 17.50 5.24 5.94
N TYR A 33 17.37 5.19 4.61
CA TYR A 33 16.47 6.09 3.87
C TYR A 33 15.00 5.78 4.18
N GLY A 34 14.65 4.50 4.17
CA GLY A 34 13.31 4.04 4.57
C GLY A 34 12.97 4.41 6.00
N PHE A 35 13.87 4.11 6.94
CA PHE A 35 13.72 4.48 8.35
C PHE A 35 13.51 5.99 8.54
N GLY A 36 14.25 6.82 7.81
CA GLY A 36 14.06 8.28 7.81
C GLY A 36 12.67 8.69 7.29
N ALA A 37 12.22 8.07 6.19
CA ALA A 37 10.89 8.28 5.64
C ALA A 37 9.79 7.90 6.66
N SER A 38 9.87 6.73 7.30
CA SER A 38 8.90 6.27 8.30
C SER A 38 8.86 7.16 9.52
N SER A 39 10.04 7.61 9.99
CA SER A 39 10.15 8.52 11.13
C SER A 39 9.38 9.82 10.88
N VAL A 40 9.57 10.45 9.71
CA VAL A 40 8.86 11.68 9.35
C VAL A 40 7.37 11.41 9.11
N ALA A 41 7.03 10.31 8.43
CA ALA A 41 5.64 9.95 8.13
C ALA A 41 4.80 9.75 9.39
N ILE A 42 5.34 9.13 10.45
CA ILE A 42 4.66 8.98 11.73
C ILE A 42 4.30 10.35 12.33
N PHE A 43 5.25 11.29 12.38
CA PHE A 43 4.97 12.63 12.92
C PHE A 43 3.99 13.40 12.05
N ALA A 44 4.12 13.33 10.72
CA ALA A 44 3.21 14.01 9.80
C ALA A 44 1.78 13.47 9.92
N ARG A 45 1.61 12.14 9.98
CA ARG A 45 0.29 11.49 10.06
C ARG A 45 -0.35 11.66 11.43
N VAL A 46 0.39 11.45 12.52
CA VAL A 46 -0.14 11.61 13.87
C VAL A 46 -0.41 13.09 14.17
N GLY A 47 0.54 13.97 13.88
CA GLY A 47 0.39 15.41 14.11
C GLY A 47 -0.74 16.01 13.27
N GLY A 48 -0.75 15.74 11.97
CA GLY A 48 -1.82 16.19 11.08
C GLY A 48 -3.17 15.56 11.42
N GLY A 49 -3.20 14.27 11.77
CA GLY A 49 -4.40 13.55 12.19
C GLY A 49 -5.03 14.10 13.47
N ILE A 50 -4.21 14.42 14.48
CA ILE A 50 -4.69 15.08 15.71
C ILE A 50 -5.28 16.45 15.37
N TYR A 51 -4.60 17.23 14.52
CA TYR A 51 -5.06 18.56 14.13
C TYR A 51 -6.41 18.51 13.42
N THR A 52 -6.54 17.71 12.34
CA THR A 52 -7.80 17.61 11.57
C THR A 52 -8.93 17.07 12.45
N LYS A 53 -8.72 15.95 13.18
CA LYS A 53 -9.83 15.34 13.92
C LYS A 53 -10.27 16.12 15.14
N ALA A 54 -9.37 16.91 15.76
CA ALA A 54 -9.78 17.85 16.79
C ALA A 54 -10.63 19.00 16.23
N ALA A 55 -10.28 19.51 15.05
CA ALA A 55 -11.02 20.59 14.39
C ALA A 55 -12.38 20.11 13.84
N ASP A 56 -12.38 19.05 13.03
CA ASP A 56 -13.54 18.38 12.42
C ASP A 56 -14.60 18.03 13.50
N THR A 57 -14.20 17.25 14.51
CA THR A 57 -15.12 16.83 15.59
C THR A 57 -15.66 18.04 16.38
N GLY A 58 -14.83 19.05 16.63
CA GLY A 58 -15.24 20.26 17.36
C GLY A 58 -16.21 21.12 16.55
N ALA A 59 -15.93 21.31 15.25
CA ALA A 59 -16.77 22.05 14.33
C ALA A 59 -18.14 21.40 14.19
N ASP A 60 -18.17 20.07 14.01
CA ASP A 60 -19.38 19.31 13.77
C ASP A 60 -20.29 19.20 15.00
N ILE A 61 -19.73 18.90 16.17
CA ILE A 61 -20.54 18.75 17.38
C ILE A 61 -21.18 20.09 17.76
N VAL A 62 -20.38 21.16 17.84
CA VAL A 62 -20.91 22.47 18.25
C VAL A 62 -21.81 23.06 17.16
N GLY A 63 -21.40 22.98 15.89
CA GLY A 63 -22.15 23.53 14.78
C GLY A 63 -23.46 22.78 14.52
N LYS A 64 -23.37 21.50 14.16
CA LYS A 64 -24.52 20.71 13.69
C LYS A 64 -25.42 20.25 14.84
N VAL A 65 -24.83 19.80 15.96
CA VAL A 65 -25.59 19.14 17.04
C VAL A 65 -26.09 20.14 18.09
N GLU A 66 -25.25 21.08 18.54
CA GLU A 66 -25.62 22.02 19.60
C GLU A 66 -26.33 23.27 19.08
N GLN A 67 -25.79 23.89 18.02
CA GLN A 67 -26.31 25.15 17.48
C GLN A 67 -27.28 24.96 16.30
N GLY A 68 -27.32 23.77 15.71
CA GLY A 68 -28.19 23.47 14.57
C GLY A 68 -27.89 24.30 13.32
N ILE A 69 -26.67 24.82 13.19
CA ILE A 69 -26.21 25.52 11.98
C ILE A 69 -25.70 24.50 10.95
N PRO A 70 -25.70 24.84 9.65
CA PRO A 70 -25.17 23.96 8.61
C PRO A 70 -23.69 23.58 8.83
N GLU A 71 -23.29 22.48 8.19
CA GLU A 71 -21.89 22.11 7.98
C GLU A 71 -21.11 23.25 7.31
N ASP A 72 -19.85 23.44 7.71
CA ASP A 72 -18.94 24.46 7.16
C ASP A 72 -19.47 25.89 7.20
N ASP A 73 -20.36 26.20 8.15
CA ASP A 73 -20.93 27.54 8.26
C ASP A 73 -19.86 28.56 8.68
N PRO A 74 -19.73 29.71 7.98
CA PRO A 74 -18.69 30.71 8.26
C PRO A 74 -18.80 31.35 9.65
N ARG A 75 -19.93 31.20 10.35
CA ARG A 75 -20.11 31.65 11.74
C ARG A 75 -19.40 30.74 12.74
N ASN A 76 -19.09 29.50 12.36
CA ASN A 76 -18.39 28.55 13.21
C ASN A 76 -16.87 28.79 13.14
N ALA A 77 -16.29 29.21 14.26
CA ALA A 77 -14.87 29.57 14.35
C ALA A 77 -13.91 28.39 14.06
N ALA A 78 -14.39 27.14 14.17
CA ALA A 78 -13.58 25.95 13.95
C ALA A 78 -13.42 25.58 12.46
N VAL A 79 -14.26 26.10 11.56
CA VAL A 79 -14.30 25.69 10.13
C VAL A 79 -12.99 25.99 9.40
N ILE A 80 -12.31 27.09 9.74
CA ILE A 80 -10.99 27.38 9.15
C ILE A 80 -9.97 26.31 9.58
N ALA A 81 -9.99 25.91 10.85
CA ALA A 81 -9.09 24.88 11.34
C ALA A 81 -9.41 23.52 10.72
N ASP A 82 -10.68 23.23 10.44
CA ASP A 82 -11.11 22.01 9.77
C ASP A 82 -10.54 21.91 8.34
N PHE A 83 -10.75 22.95 7.52
CA PHE A 83 -10.19 23.01 6.17
C PHE A 83 -8.65 22.99 6.14
N VAL A 84 -7.99 23.64 7.12
CA VAL A 84 -6.54 23.51 7.26
C VAL A 84 -6.17 22.07 7.61
N GLY A 85 -6.94 21.44 8.49
CA GLY A 85 -6.78 20.05 8.91
C GLY A 85 -6.84 19.08 7.74
N ASP A 86 -7.79 19.21 6.84
CA ASP A 86 -7.89 18.35 5.65
C ASP A 86 -6.59 18.39 4.81
N ASN A 87 -5.98 19.57 4.68
CA ASN A 87 -4.73 19.71 3.93
C ASN A 87 -3.51 19.17 4.71
N VAL A 88 -3.46 19.36 6.03
CA VAL A 88 -2.32 18.96 6.86
C VAL A 88 -2.37 17.45 7.17
N GLY A 89 -3.52 16.92 7.55
CA GLY A 89 -3.73 15.51 7.86
C GLY A 89 -3.95 14.68 6.61
N ASP A 90 -5.06 14.92 5.93
CA ASP A 90 -5.56 14.02 4.88
C ASP A 90 -4.76 14.13 3.58
N VAL A 91 -4.11 15.27 3.30
CA VAL A 91 -3.22 15.42 2.14
C VAL A 91 -1.76 15.19 2.51
N ALA A 92 -1.17 16.02 3.37
CA ALA A 92 0.27 15.93 3.66
C ALA A 92 0.62 14.66 4.45
N GLY A 93 -0.16 14.31 5.47
CA GLY A 93 0.01 13.07 6.24
C GLY A 93 -0.19 11.81 5.41
N MET A 94 -1.22 11.76 4.55
CA MET A 94 -1.41 10.64 3.61
C MET A 94 -0.28 10.55 2.58
N GLY A 95 0.18 11.68 2.06
CA GLY A 95 1.28 11.74 1.10
C GLY A 95 2.60 11.18 1.66
N ALA A 96 2.93 11.52 2.91
CA ALA A 96 4.14 11.02 3.59
C ALA A 96 4.06 9.51 3.89
N ASP A 97 2.89 9.01 4.28
CA ASP A 97 2.65 7.58 4.52
C ASP A 97 2.75 6.74 3.25
N LEU A 98 2.12 7.19 2.15
CA LEU A 98 2.24 6.50 0.86
C LEU A 98 3.68 6.56 0.31
N PHE A 99 4.40 7.66 0.55
CA PHE A 99 5.81 7.79 0.18
C PHE A 99 6.66 6.73 0.90
N GLU A 100 6.51 6.63 2.21
CA GLU A 100 7.27 5.67 3.01
C GLU A 100 6.96 4.24 2.58
N SER A 101 5.69 3.85 2.54
CA SER A 101 5.33 2.46 2.26
C SER A 101 5.80 2.03 0.87
N TYR A 102 5.79 2.97 -0.08
CA TYR A 102 6.33 2.75 -1.42
C TYR A 102 7.85 2.55 -1.42
N VAL A 103 8.60 3.47 -0.81
CA VAL A 103 10.07 3.40 -0.71
C VAL A 103 10.51 2.14 0.04
N ASP A 104 9.89 1.84 1.17
CA ASP A 104 10.25 0.70 2.03
C ASP A 104 9.98 -0.63 1.35
N SER A 105 8.87 -0.77 0.63
CA SER A 105 8.59 -1.99 -0.14
C SER A 105 9.66 -2.25 -1.22
N ILE A 106 10.16 -1.20 -1.87
CA ILE A 106 11.22 -1.29 -2.87
C ILE A 106 12.54 -1.68 -2.19
N ILE A 107 12.92 -0.99 -1.10
CA ILE A 107 14.15 -1.28 -0.36
C ILE A 107 14.16 -2.69 0.22
N ALA A 108 13.05 -3.14 0.81
CA ALA A 108 12.90 -4.48 1.34
C ALA A 108 13.09 -5.53 0.23
N THR A 109 12.48 -5.30 -0.93
CA THR A 109 12.62 -6.19 -2.09
C THR A 109 14.06 -6.22 -2.61
N MET A 110 14.73 -5.06 -2.71
CA MET A 110 16.14 -4.98 -3.11
C MET A 110 17.05 -5.73 -2.14
N THR A 111 16.87 -5.50 -0.83
CA THR A 111 17.70 -6.09 0.23
C THR A 111 17.53 -7.61 0.25
N LEU A 112 16.29 -8.11 0.16
CA LEU A 112 16.01 -9.54 0.08
C LEU A 112 16.52 -10.16 -1.22
N GLY A 113 16.38 -9.47 -2.35
CA GLY A 113 16.91 -9.92 -3.63
C GLY A 113 18.43 -10.07 -3.60
N MET A 114 19.13 -9.13 -2.96
CA MET A 114 20.57 -9.17 -2.79
C MET A 114 21.02 -10.35 -1.91
N ILE A 115 20.38 -10.55 -0.76
CA ILE A 115 20.67 -11.71 0.11
C ILE A 115 20.41 -13.03 -0.63
N ALA A 116 19.36 -13.08 -1.45
CA ALA A 116 19.05 -14.27 -2.25
C ALA A 116 20.14 -14.59 -3.29
N THR A 117 20.89 -13.59 -3.82
CA THR A 117 22.02 -13.84 -4.73
C THR A 117 23.26 -14.41 -4.04
N PHE A 118 23.46 -14.14 -2.74
CA PHE A 118 24.60 -14.64 -1.97
C PHE A 118 24.38 -16.00 -1.31
N SER A 119 23.14 -16.50 -1.32
CA SER A 119 22.78 -17.74 -0.65
C SER A 119 23.27 -18.95 -1.45
N ILE A 120 24.42 -19.51 -1.05
CA ILE A 120 25.13 -20.67 -1.67
C ILE A 120 24.27 -21.95 -1.70
N SER A 121 23.20 -22.02 -0.91
CA SER A 121 22.33 -23.19 -0.76
C SER A 121 21.17 -23.28 -1.78
N LEU A 122 21.15 -22.44 -2.81
CA LEU A 122 20.13 -22.45 -3.86
C LEU A 122 20.67 -23.04 -5.17
N ASP A 123 20.23 -24.26 -5.50
CA ASP A 123 20.49 -24.93 -6.80
C ASP A 123 19.97 -24.14 -8.02
N LYS A 124 19.07 -23.18 -7.80
CA LYS A 124 18.62 -22.18 -8.78
C LYS A 124 18.64 -20.78 -8.17
N SER A 125 19.47 -19.90 -8.73
CA SER A 125 19.42 -18.49 -8.40
C SER A 125 18.12 -17.86 -8.90
N LEU A 126 17.28 -17.37 -7.97
CA LEU A 126 16.02 -16.66 -8.29
C LEU A 126 16.27 -15.39 -9.12
N VAL A 127 17.44 -14.81 -8.92
CA VAL A 127 17.90 -13.58 -9.57
C VAL A 127 19.29 -13.86 -10.14
N PRO A 128 19.56 -13.58 -11.43
CA PRO A 128 20.78 -14.04 -12.08
C PRO A 128 22.06 -13.34 -11.61
N ASN A 129 21.96 -12.10 -11.13
CA ASN A 129 23.09 -11.32 -10.63
C ASN A 129 22.63 -10.24 -9.63
N MET A 130 23.59 -9.67 -8.90
CA MET A 130 23.32 -8.57 -7.95
C MET A 130 22.67 -7.37 -8.64
N ALA A 131 23.07 -7.05 -9.88
CA ALA A 131 22.48 -5.95 -10.65
C ALA A 131 20.97 -6.11 -10.85
N THR A 132 20.49 -7.32 -11.20
CA THR A 132 19.07 -7.60 -11.37
C THR A 132 18.31 -7.48 -10.04
N ALA A 133 18.91 -7.83 -8.91
CA ALA A 133 18.26 -7.69 -7.60
C ALA A 133 17.91 -6.22 -7.29
N TRP A 134 18.73 -5.28 -7.77
CA TRP A 134 18.48 -3.85 -7.67
C TRP A 134 17.51 -3.34 -8.74
N PHE A 135 17.77 -3.69 -10.00
CA PHE A 135 17.02 -3.11 -11.11
C PHE A 135 15.59 -3.64 -11.19
N LEU A 136 15.32 -4.87 -10.76
CA LEU A 136 13.99 -5.46 -10.88
C LEU A 136 12.90 -4.65 -10.15
N PRO A 137 13.01 -4.37 -8.83
CA PRO A 137 11.98 -3.58 -8.14
C PRO A 137 11.92 -2.14 -8.67
N MET A 138 13.03 -1.54 -9.12
CA MET A 138 13.04 -0.21 -9.75
C MET A 138 12.32 -0.19 -11.11
N MET A 139 12.51 -1.23 -11.93
CA MET A 139 11.85 -1.35 -13.23
C MET A 139 10.36 -1.61 -13.08
N VAL A 140 9.95 -2.42 -12.10
CA VAL A 140 8.53 -2.61 -11.74
C VAL A 140 7.92 -1.28 -11.29
N ALA A 141 8.61 -0.55 -10.41
CA ALA A 141 8.22 0.77 -9.95
C ALA A 141 8.08 1.79 -11.10
N ALA A 142 9.07 1.88 -11.99
CA ALA A 142 9.05 2.75 -13.16
C ALA A 142 7.93 2.38 -14.15
N GLY A 143 7.74 1.08 -14.42
CA GLY A 143 6.62 0.58 -15.21
C GLY A 143 5.26 0.92 -14.60
N GLY A 144 5.16 0.85 -13.27
CA GLY A 144 3.98 1.27 -12.52
C GLY A 144 3.67 2.77 -12.63
N ILE A 145 4.69 3.63 -12.68
CA ILE A 145 4.51 5.06 -12.95
C ILE A 145 3.92 5.27 -14.36
N ILE A 146 4.50 4.62 -15.37
CA ILE A 146 4.00 4.72 -16.75
C ILE A 146 2.56 4.20 -16.83
N ALA A 147 2.28 3.05 -16.22
CA ALA A 147 0.94 2.48 -16.12
C ALA A 147 -0.05 3.42 -15.43
N SER A 148 0.37 4.12 -14.38
CA SER A 148 -0.44 5.09 -13.65
C SER A 148 -0.74 6.33 -14.50
N ILE A 149 0.23 6.83 -15.27
CA ILE A 149 0.03 7.93 -16.23
C ILE A 149 -1.03 7.53 -17.26
N ILE A 150 -0.92 6.34 -17.84
CA ILE A 150 -1.91 5.83 -18.80
C ILE A 150 -3.29 5.70 -18.13
N GLY A 151 -3.33 5.16 -16.91
CA GLY A 151 -4.56 5.02 -16.12
C GLY A 151 -5.25 6.35 -15.85
N ILE A 152 -4.50 7.42 -15.54
CA ILE A 152 -5.04 8.78 -15.33
C ILE A 152 -5.80 9.26 -16.57
N PHE A 153 -5.27 9.05 -17.78
CA PHE A 153 -5.95 9.46 -19.02
C PHE A 153 -7.26 8.70 -19.30
N LEU A 154 -7.43 7.51 -18.69
CA LEU A 154 -8.63 6.68 -18.80
C LEU A 154 -9.71 7.05 -17.77
N VAL A 155 -9.37 7.83 -16.74
CA VAL A 155 -10.34 8.36 -15.77
C VAL A 155 -11.12 9.49 -16.46
N ARG A 156 -12.33 9.16 -16.92
CA ARG A 156 -13.28 10.13 -17.50
C ARG A 156 -14.64 9.98 -16.83
N VAL A 157 -15.13 11.09 -16.28
CA VAL A 157 -16.49 11.20 -15.75
C VAL A 157 -17.37 11.86 -16.83
N GLY A 158 -18.55 11.32 -17.08
CA GLY A 158 -19.52 11.92 -18.01
C GLY A 158 -20.14 13.21 -17.46
N GLY A 159 -21.08 13.82 -18.20
CA GLY A 159 -21.70 15.10 -17.83
C GLY A 159 -22.59 15.10 -16.56
N LYS A 160 -22.80 13.95 -15.90
CA LYS A 160 -23.53 13.85 -14.62
C LYS A 160 -22.59 13.37 -13.52
N ALA A 161 -22.44 14.20 -12.48
CA ALA A 161 -21.63 13.90 -11.30
C ALA A 161 -22.38 13.00 -10.30
N GLU A 162 -22.82 11.82 -10.74
CA GLU A 162 -23.33 10.80 -9.82
C GLU A 162 -22.15 10.08 -9.17
N MET A 163 -22.16 9.91 -7.84
CA MET A 163 -21.04 9.27 -7.12
C MET A 163 -20.68 7.89 -7.66
N GLY A 164 -21.67 7.10 -8.09
CA GLY A 164 -21.42 5.80 -8.71
C GLY A 164 -20.62 5.93 -10.01
N ALA A 165 -20.87 6.98 -10.80
CA ALA A 165 -20.09 7.28 -12.00
C ALA A 165 -18.67 7.75 -11.65
N LEU A 166 -18.48 8.54 -10.59
CA LEU A 166 -17.16 8.95 -10.11
C LEU A 166 -16.34 7.74 -9.63
N LEU A 167 -16.91 6.90 -8.77
CA LEU A 167 -16.25 5.69 -8.27
C LEU A 167 -15.90 4.72 -9.41
N ASN A 168 -16.80 4.54 -10.38
CA ASN A 168 -16.52 3.71 -11.54
C ASN A 168 -15.44 4.30 -12.45
N ALA A 169 -15.36 5.62 -12.59
CA ALA A 169 -14.29 6.28 -13.33
C ALA A 169 -12.93 6.08 -12.64
N LEU A 170 -12.87 6.25 -11.32
CA LEU A 170 -11.67 5.99 -10.52
C LEU A 170 -11.24 4.52 -10.61
N ARG A 171 -12.19 3.59 -10.46
CA ARG A 171 -11.94 2.14 -10.64
C ARG A 171 -11.37 1.84 -12.02
N ARG A 172 -11.94 2.41 -13.09
CA ARG A 172 -11.40 2.21 -14.43
C ARG A 172 -9.93 2.63 -14.54
N GLY A 173 -9.57 3.75 -13.92
CA GLY A 173 -8.17 4.20 -13.82
C GLY A 173 -7.29 3.22 -13.05
N THR A 174 -7.70 2.80 -11.86
CA THR A 174 -6.90 1.91 -11.00
C THR A 174 -6.77 0.49 -11.55
N PHE A 175 -7.85 -0.09 -12.11
CA PHE A 175 -7.83 -1.41 -12.74
C PHE A 175 -6.96 -1.40 -14.01
N SER A 176 -7.09 -0.37 -14.86
CA SER A 176 -6.26 -0.27 -16.05
C SER A 176 -4.78 -0.11 -15.70
N ALA A 177 -4.44 0.78 -14.75
CA ALA A 177 -3.07 0.92 -14.25
C ALA A 177 -2.54 -0.39 -13.67
N SER A 178 -3.36 -1.17 -12.96
CA SER A 178 -2.97 -2.48 -12.44
C SER A 178 -2.65 -3.46 -13.56
N ILE A 179 -3.51 -3.57 -14.58
CA ILE A 179 -3.28 -4.45 -15.74
C ILE A 179 -1.98 -4.07 -16.47
N PHE A 180 -1.76 -2.78 -16.73
CA PHE A 180 -0.52 -2.32 -17.35
C PHE A 180 0.70 -2.59 -16.47
N THR A 181 0.59 -2.41 -15.15
CA THR A 181 1.67 -2.72 -14.20
C THR A 181 2.02 -4.20 -14.22
N ALA A 182 1.04 -5.10 -14.31
CA ALA A 182 1.29 -6.53 -14.48
C ALA A 182 2.05 -6.82 -15.78
N GLY A 183 1.66 -6.19 -16.89
CA GLY A 183 2.35 -6.32 -18.18
C GLY A 183 3.80 -5.84 -18.13
N PHE A 184 4.06 -4.66 -17.56
CA PHE A 184 5.42 -4.15 -17.38
C PHE A 184 6.25 -4.99 -16.42
N SER A 185 5.63 -5.53 -15.36
CA SER A 185 6.31 -6.41 -14.41
C SER A 185 6.75 -7.72 -15.06
N PHE A 186 5.90 -8.32 -15.90
CA PHE A 186 6.26 -9.49 -16.71
C PHE A 186 7.45 -9.18 -17.62
N LEU A 187 7.40 -8.04 -18.31
CA LEU A 187 8.45 -7.60 -19.22
C LEU A 187 9.79 -7.39 -18.50
N ALA A 188 9.76 -6.77 -17.31
CA ALA A 188 10.94 -6.57 -16.47
C ALA A 188 11.56 -7.90 -16.03
N VAL A 189 10.74 -8.85 -15.55
CA VAL A 189 11.20 -10.19 -15.15
C VAL A 189 11.81 -10.94 -16.35
N TYR A 190 11.15 -10.89 -17.50
CA TYR A 190 11.61 -11.56 -18.73
C TYR A 190 12.94 -11.00 -19.24
N PHE A 191 13.07 -9.67 -19.39
CA PHE A 191 14.31 -9.07 -19.91
C PHE A 191 15.49 -9.21 -18.96
N LEU A 192 15.24 -9.13 -17.65
CA LEU A 192 16.28 -9.30 -16.65
C LEU A 192 16.62 -10.78 -16.39
N ARG A 193 15.98 -11.72 -17.10
CA ARG A 193 16.13 -13.18 -16.96
C ARG A 193 15.96 -13.65 -15.52
N ALA A 194 15.08 -12.97 -14.77
CA ALA A 194 14.70 -13.36 -13.43
C ALA A 194 13.69 -14.52 -13.48
N ASP A 195 13.58 -15.25 -12.38
CA ASP A 195 12.66 -16.39 -12.32
C ASP A 195 11.19 -15.96 -12.44
N LEU A 196 10.39 -16.71 -13.22
CA LEU A 196 8.97 -16.41 -13.43
C LEU A 196 8.14 -16.54 -12.14
N GLY A 197 8.61 -17.25 -11.13
CA GLY A 197 7.99 -17.29 -9.80
C GLY A 197 7.91 -15.91 -9.15
N ILE A 198 8.86 -15.00 -9.44
CA ILE A 198 8.83 -13.61 -8.95
C ILE A 198 7.67 -12.84 -9.60
N PHE A 199 7.42 -13.07 -10.90
CA PHE A 199 6.26 -12.47 -11.58
C PHE A 199 4.94 -12.91 -10.93
N TRP A 200 4.78 -14.20 -10.62
CA TRP A 200 3.58 -14.69 -9.95
C TRP A 200 3.40 -14.13 -8.53
N ALA A 201 4.49 -13.89 -7.80
CA ALA A 201 4.43 -13.21 -6.51
C ALA A 201 3.97 -11.74 -6.64
N ILE A 202 4.53 -11.00 -7.62
CA ILE A 202 4.11 -9.62 -7.92
C ILE A 202 2.63 -9.59 -8.31
N LEU A 203 2.19 -10.51 -9.19
CA LEU A 203 0.81 -10.59 -9.64
C LEU A 203 -0.14 -10.91 -8.49
N ALA A 204 0.22 -11.83 -7.60
CA ALA A 204 -0.58 -12.17 -6.43
C ALA A 204 -0.75 -10.96 -5.49
N GLY A 205 0.32 -10.21 -5.22
CA GLY A 205 0.26 -8.98 -4.43
C GLY A 205 -0.59 -7.90 -5.08
N LEU A 206 -0.44 -7.69 -6.39
CA LEU A 206 -1.23 -6.74 -7.16
C LEU A 206 -2.73 -7.07 -7.13
N VAL A 207 -3.09 -8.33 -7.39
CA VAL A 207 -4.48 -8.81 -7.35
C VAL A 207 -5.06 -8.64 -5.94
N ALA A 208 -4.30 -9.00 -4.90
CA ALA A 208 -4.72 -8.81 -3.53
C ALA A 208 -4.97 -7.33 -3.20
N GLY A 209 -4.10 -6.42 -3.62
CA GLY A 209 -4.29 -4.97 -3.43
C GLY A 209 -5.56 -4.44 -4.09
N VAL A 210 -5.84 -4.85 -5.32
CA VAL A 210 -7.08 -4.48 -6.03
C VAL A 210 -8.30 -5.02 -5.29
N LEU A 211 -8.28 -6.30 -4.89
CA LEU A 211 -9.40 -6.93 -4.17
C LEU A 211 -9.61 -6.32 -2.77
N ILE A 212 -8.55 -5.85 -2.11
CA ILE A 212 -8.66 -5.12 -0.83
C ILE A 212 -9.40 -3.81 -1.08
N GLY A 213 -9.03 -3.02 -2.09
CA GLY A 213 -9.74 -1.78 -2.42
C GLY A 213 -11.22 -2.00 -2.74
N GLU A 214 -11.54 -3.10 -3.45
CA GLU A 214 -12.90 -3.51 -3.76
C GLU A 214 -13.70 -3.90 -2.51
N SER A 215 -13.08 -4.67 -1.61
CA SER A 215 -13.67 -5.01 -0.32
C SER A 215 -13.92 -3.75 0.52
N THR A 216 -12.94 -2.85 0.63
CA THR A 216 -13.10 -1.59 1.36
C THR A 216 -14.27 -0.78 0.82
N ASN A 217 -14.39 -0.64 -0.50
CA ASN A 217 -15.52 0.05 -1.12
C ASN A 217 -16.87 -0.59 -0.77
N TYR A 218 -16.97 -1.93 -0.71
CA TYR A 218 -18.21 -2.60 -0.30
C TYR A 218 -18.63 -2.28 1.14
N PHE A 219 -17.67 -2.14 2.06
CA PHE A 219 -17.94 -1.87 3.47
C PHE A 219 -18.10 -0.38 3.80
N THR A 220 -17.61 0.53 2.95
CA THR A 220 -17.64 1.98 3.20
C THR A 220 -18.65 2.74 2.34
N SER A 221 -18.93 2.30 1.10
CA SER A 221 -19.85 3.04 0.22
C SER A 221 -21.32 2.92 0.64
N TYR A 222 -22.02 4.05 0.65
CA TYR A 222 -23.44 4.16 0.97
C TYR A 222 -24.37 3.39 0.00
N ALA A 223 -23.86 2.96 -1.15
CA ALA A 223 -24.63 2.17 -2.11
C ALA A 223 -24.84 0.71 -1.63
N TYR A 224 -23.95 0.20 -0.77
CA TYR A 224 -23.97 -1.20 -0.36
C TYR A 224 -24.74 -1.42 0.95
N SER A 225 -25.06 -2.69 1.21
CA SER A 225 -25.82 -3.10 2.39
C SER A 225 -25.15 -2.70 3.73
N PRO A 226 -23.82 -2.87 3.91
CA PRO A 226 -23.18 -2.61 5.19
C PRO A 226 -23.38 -1.17 5.69
N THR A 227 -23.09 -0.18 4.85
CA THR A 227 -23.25 1.25 5.20
C THR A 227 -24.72 1.65 5.35
N ARG A 228 -25.62 1.12 4.51
CA ARG A 228 -27.07 1.38 4.63
C ARG A 228 -27.65 0.85 5.94
N GLN A 229 -27.15 -0.27 6.45
CA GLN A 229 -27.59 -0.81 7.73
C GLN A 229 -27.12 0.04 8.92
N ILE A 230 -25.96 0.71 8.82
CA ILE A 230 -25.51 1.67 9.84
C ILE A 230 -26.44 2.89 9.86
N SER A 231 -26.76 3.43 8.68
CA SER A 231 -27.71 4.54 8.54
C SER A 231 -29.13 4.15 9.00
N ALA A 232 -29.59 2.93 8.74
CA ALA A 232 -30.88 2.47 9.26
C ALA A 232 -30.86 2.34 10.80
N ALA A 233 -29.75 1.87 11.38
CA ALA A 233 -29.60 1.78 12.83
C ALA A 233 -29.68 3.15 13.52
N SER A 234 -29.28 4.24 12.85
CA SER A 234 -29.33 5.58 13.44
C SER A 234 -30.73 6.10 13.72
N GLN A 235 -31.77 5.49 13.13
CA GLN A 235 -33.17 5.79 13.46
C GLN A 235 -33.54 5.39 14.90
N THR A 236 -32.76 4.49 15.51
CA THR A 236 -32.98 4.01 16.89
C THR A 236 -32.07 4.68 17.92
N GLY A 237 -31.23 5.63 17.49
CA GLY A 237 -30.36 6.43 18.35
C GLY A 237 -28.86 6.29 18.06
N ALA A 238 -28.06 7.10 18.75
CA ALA A 238 -26.61 7.13 18.57
C ALA A 238 -25.92 5.82 19.03
N GLY A 239 -26.38 5.22 20.13
CA GLY A 239 -25.79 4.00 20.68
C GLY A 239 -25.82 2.83 19.69
N THR A 240 -26.97 2.59 19.06
CA THR A 240 -27.14 1.54 18.04
C THR A 240 -26.34 1.83 16.77
N THR A 241 -26.22 3.10 16.39
CA THR A 241 -25.34 3.54 15.28
C THR A 241 -23.90 3.15 15.55
N ILE A 242 -23.38 3.49 16.73
CA ILE A 242 -22.00 3.19 17.15
C ILE A 242 -21.77 1.69 17.20
N THR A 243 -22.67 0.93 17.86
CA THR A 243 -22.53 -0.53 17.95
C THR A 243 -22.55 -1.19 16.57
N ARG A 244 -23.44 -0.76 15.67
CA ARG A 244 -23.52 -1.31 14.31
C ARG A 244 -22.30 -0.95 13.48
N GLY A 245 -21.83 0.30 13.56
CA GLY A 245 -20.62 0.78 12.90
C GLY A 245 -19.38 0.02 13.37
N PHE A 246 -19.22 -0.17 14.68
CA PHE A 246 -18.11 -0.94 15.27
C PHE A 246 -18.13 -2.40 14.82
N ALA A 247 -19.29 -3.06 14.86
CA ALA A 247 -19.44 -4.42 14.36
C ALA A 247 -19.10 -4.53 12.86
N ASN A 248 -19.52 -3.55 12.04
CA ASN A 248 -19.18 -3.49 10.64
C ASN A 248 -17.67 -3.34 10.41
N GLY A 249 -17.00 -2.48 11.19
CA GLY A 249 -15.56 -2.30 11.16
C GLY A 249 -14.83 -3.62 11.42
N LEU A 250 -15.20 -4.35 12.48
CA LEU A 250 -14.62 -5.66 12.78
C LEU A 250 -14.82 -6.66 11.65
N MET A 251 -16.03 -6.75 11.08
CA MET A 251 -16.32 -7.65 9.95
C MET A 251 -15.52 -7.28 8.68
N SER A 252 -15.30 -5.99 8.43
CA SER A 252 -14.60 -5.49 7.25
C SER A 252 -13.13 -5.89 7.18
N THR A 253 -12.53 -6.30 8.31
CA THR A 253 -11.13 -6.75 8.37
C THR A 253 -10.91 -8.15 7.82
N LEU A 254 -11.95 -8.99 7.79
CA LEU A 254 -11.84 -10.40 7.43
C LEU A 254 -11.38 -10.60 5.97
N PRO A 255 -11.97 -9.94 4.95
CA PRO A 255 -11.53 -10.14 3.57
C PRO A 255 -10.07 -9.68 3.33
N PRO A 256 -9.61 -8.49 3.77
CA PRO A 256 -8.21 -8.11 3.65
C PRO A 256 -7.23 -9.11 4.27
N ILE A 257 -7.52 -9.63 5.46
CA ILE A 257 -6.65 -10.63 6.12
C ILE A 257 -6.55 -11.91 5.27
N ILE A 258 -7.68 -12.42 4.78
CA ILE A 258 -7.71 -13.62 3.94
C ILE A 258 -6.95 -13.38 2.62
N LEU A 259 -7.16 -12.24 1.98
CA LEU A 259 -6.49 -11.89 0.72
C LEU A 259 -4.97 -11.79 0.88
N VAL A 260 -4.50 -11.16 1.96
CA VAL A 260 -3.07 -11.08 2.28
C VAL A 260 -2.51 -12.47 2.59
N ALA A 261 -3.21 -13.30 3.36
CA ALA A 261 -2.77 -14.67 3.65
C ALA A 261 -2.65 -15.52 2.38
N ILE A 262 -3.62 -15.43 1.48
CA ILE A 262 -3.58 -16.11 0.17
C ILE A 262 -2.41 -15.58 -0.67
N ALA A 263 -2.21 -14.25 -0.74
CA ALA A 263 -1.10 -13.66 -1.48
C ALA A 263 0.26 -14.12 -0.96
N ILE A 264 0.43 -14.22 0.37
CA ILE A 264 1.64 -14.75 1.01
C ILE A 264 1.80 -16.23 0.66
N MET A 265 0.74 -17.04 0.77
CA MET A 265 0.79 -18.47 0.43
C MET A 265 1.15 -18.70 -1.03
N VAL A 266 0.56 -17.95 -1.95
CA VAL A 266 0.84 -18.01 -3.40
C VAL A 266 2.29 -17.59 -3.68
N SER A 267 2.72 -16.45 -3.14
CA SER A 267 4.09 -15.96 -3.30
C SER A 267 5.11 -16.96 -2.74
N HIS A 268 4.81 -17.55 -1.58
CA HIS A 268 5.66 -18.56 -0.98
C HIS A 268 5.64 -19.89 -1.76
N HIS A 269 4.50 -20.27 -2.34
CA HIS A 269 4.36 -21.50 -3.13
C HIS A 269 5.14 -21.44 -4.44
N PHE A 270 5.03 -20.33 -5.17
CA PHE A 270 5.81 -20.11 -6.39
C PHE A 270 7.32 -19.96 -6.09
N ARG A 271 7.68 -19.50 -4.89
CA ARG A 271 9.05 -19.60 -4.37
C ARG A 271 9.44 -21.05 -4.03
N ARG A 272 8.54 -21.84 -3.40
CA ARG A 272 8.80 -23.19 -2.86
C ARG A 272 8.84 -24.29 -3.92
N TYR A 273 8.15 -24.16 -5.05
CA TYR A 273 8.34 -25.08 -6.18
C TYR A 273 9.75 -24.99 -6.79
N LEU A 274 10.50 -23.92 -6.50
CA LEU A 274 11.92 -23.78 -6.80
C LEU A 274 12.84 -24.12 -5.61
N TRP A 275 12.36 -24.04 -4.37
CA TRP A 275 13.03 -24.56 -3.17
C TRP A 275 12.57 -26.00 -2.93
N GLY A 276 13.12 -26.98 -3.65
CA GLY A 276 12.80 -28.39 -3.42
C GLY A 276 12.71 -28.70 -1.93
N GLY A 277 11.50 -28.90 -1.40
CA GLY A 277 11.19 -29.43 -0.06
C GLY A 277 11.72 -28.77 1.23
N TYR A 278 12.83 -28.03 1.26
CA TYR A 278 13.65 -27.98 2.48
C TYR A 278 13.36 -26.86 3.48
N CYS A 279 12.55 -25.85 3.14
CA CYS A 279 12.30 -24.75 4.08
C CYS A 279 11.34 -25.08 5.24
N TRP A 280 10.77 -26.29 5.24
CA TRP A 280 9.93 -26.81 6.33
C TRP A 280 10.09 -28.33 6.46
N ASN A 281 11.30 -28.85 6.24
CA ASN A 281 11.60 -30.22 6.68
C ASN A 281 12.16 -30.15 8.11
N ARG A 282 11.73 -31.08 8.96
CA ARG A 282 12.10 -31.21 10.38
C ARG A 282 13.62 -31.36 10.64
N ASP A 283 14.47 -31.26 9.63
CA ASP A 283 15.87 -31.68 9.68
C ASP A 283 16.82 -30.63 10.29
N VAL A 284 16.39 -29.37 10.43
CA VAL A 284 17.15 -28.37 11.21
C VAL A 284 17.16 -28.70 12.71
N VAL A 285 16.26 -29.58 13.18
CA VAL A 285 16.27 -30.08 14.57
C VAL A 285 17.32 -31.18 14.77
N HIS A 286 17.76 -31.89 13.73
CA HIS A 286 18.72 -33.00 13.88
C HIS A 286 20.20 -32.62 13.76
N LEU A 287 20.53 -31.42 13.29
CA LEU A 287 21.93 -30.94 13.22
C LEU A 287 22.50 -30.48 14.58
N ARG A 288 21.74 -30.53 15.68
CA ARG A 288 22.24 -30.22 17.03
C ARG A 288 22.95 -31.38 17.74
N HIS A 289 22.99 -32.60 17.17
CA HIS A 289 23.56 -33.76 17.86
C HIS A 289 24.98 -34.19 17.44
N ASN A 290 25.59 -33.58 16.41
CA ASN A 290 26.90 -33.99 15.89
C ASN A 290 28.03 -32.93 16.05
N LEU A 291 27.85 -31.94 16.93
CA LEU A 291 28.92 -30.98 17.29
C LEU A 291 29.41 -31.16 18.74
N SER A 292 29.21 -32.33 19.32
CA SER A 292 29.79 -32.72 20.60
C SER A 292 30.51 -34.06 20.48
N HIS A 293 31.64 -34.07 19.78
CA HIS A 293 32.76 -34.98 19.97
C HIS A 293 34.03 -34.35 19.39
#